data_AF-A0A7D9E5I9-F1
#
_entry.id   AF-A0A7D9E5I9-F1
#
_cell.length_a   1.000
_cell.length_b   1.000
_cell.length_c   1.000
_cell.angle_alpha   90.00
_cell.angle_beta   90.00
_cell.angle_gamma   90.00
#
_symmetry.space_group_name_H-M   'P 1'
#
loop_
_entity.id
_entity.type
_entity.pdbx_description
1 polymer ?
#
loop_
_entity_poly.entity_id
_entity_poly.type
_entity_poly.pdbx_seq_one_letter_code
_entity_poly.pdbx_strand_id
1 'polypeptide(L)'
;MNKSKTATEVCKALQTVFARFRIPERVVSDNGPPFNSAEYVFFASEWGFEIENSSPKYPQSNGEAERAVQTIKKLIKKEKDRNKKEDASKLKQKQYFERRHLAKQLQPF
;
A
#
# COMPACT_ATOMS: atom_id res chain seq x y z
N MET A 1 4.03 -3.78 -15.93
CA MET A 1 4.42 -2.36 -16.07
C MET A 1 4.42 -1.72 -14.70
N ASN A 2 5.59 -1.37 -14.15
CA ASN A 2 5.65 -0.52 -12.96
C ASN A 2 5.13 0.86 -13.37
N LYS A 3 3.99 1.31 -12.82
CA LYS A 3 3.56 2.69 -13.01
C LYS A 3 4.57 3.57 -12.28
N SER A 4 5.42 4.27 -13.03
CA SER A 4 6.25 5.34 -12.48
C SER A 4 5.32 6.40 -11.89
N LYS A 5 5.63 6.87 -10.67
CA LYS A 5 4.86 7.92 -10.00
C LYS A 5 5.39 9.26 -10.45
N THR A 6 4.48 10.18 -10.83
CA THR A 6 4.89 11.54 -11.19
C THR A 6 5.27 12.33 -9.94
N ALA A 7 6.08 13.39 -10.10
CA ALA A 7 6.40 14.29 -9.01
C ALA A 7 5.13 14.91 -8.41
N THR A 8 4.19 15.33 -9.25
CA THR A 8 2.88 15.83 -8.82
C THR A 8 2.12 14.86 -7.91
N GLU A 9 2.10 13.56 -8.24
CA GLU A 9 1.44 12.55 -7.41
C GLU A 9 2.14 12.41 -6.04
N VAL A 10 3.47 12.44 -6.03
CA VAL A 10 4.27 12.35 -4.81
C VAL A 10 4.05 13.58 -3.93
N CYS A 11 4.14 14.78 -4.48
CA CYS A 11 3.91 16.02 -3.74
C CYS A 11 2.52 16.02 -3.08
N LYS A 12 1.46 15.65 -3.81
CA LYS A 12 0.09 15.53 -3.25
C LYS A 12 0.01 14.53 -2.09
N ALA A 13 0.69 13.40 -2.21
CA ALA A 13 0.73 12.41 -1.14
C ALA A 13 1.46 12.96 0.10
N LEU A 14 2.59 13.65 -0.10
CA LEU A 14 3.37 14.27 0.98
C LEU A 14 2.58 15.39 1.69
N GLN A 15 1.84 16.22 0.95
CA GLN A 15 0.95 17.23 1.54
C GLN A 15 -0.05 16.61 2.53
N THR A 16 -0.61 15.44 2.19
CA THR A 16 -1.52 14.71 3.07
C THR A 16 -0.82 14.21 4.33
N VAL A 17 0.42 13.73 4.21
CA VAL A 17 1.23 13.27 5.35
C VAL A 17 1.62 14.45 6.24
N PHE A 18 2.11 15.54 5.67
CA PHE A 18 2.55 16.73 6.40
C PHE A 18 1.38 17.44 7.09
N ALA A 19 0.19 17.44 6.50
CA ALA A 19 -1.02 17.96 7.16
C ALA A 19 -1.33 17.21 8.47
N ARG A 20 -0.99 15.92 8.55
CA ARG A 20 -1.21 15.09 9.74
C ARG A 20 -0.06 15.20 10.76
N PHE A 21 1.18 15.22 10.29
CA PHE A 21 2.37 15.06 11.14
C PHE A 21 3.23 16.32 11.26
N ARG A 22 2.80 17.43 10.67
CA ARG A 22 3.58 18.66 10.42
C ARG A 22 4.64 18.47 9.33
N ILE A 23 5.18 19.59 8.86
CA ILE A 23 6.24 19.63 7.85
C ILE A 23 7.56 19.27 8.58
N PRO A 24 8.32 18.28 8.08
CA PRO A 24 9.61 17.94 8.67
C PRO A 24 10.67 18.99 8.28
N GLU A 25 11.77 19.07 9.04
CA GLU A 25 12.93 19.86 8.62
C GLU A 25 13.59 19.28 7.36
N ARG A 26 13.56 17.96 7.21
CA ARG A 26 14.24 17.24 6.14
C ARG A 26 13.50 16.01 5.66
N VAL A 27 13.56 15.76 4.36
CA VAL A 27 13.11 14.53 3.70
C VAL A 27 14.30 13.83 3.06
N VAL A 28 14.52 12.58 3.45
CA VAL A 28 15.55 11.72 2.85
C VAL A 28 14.91 10.86 1.77
N SER A 29 15.41 10.94 0.55
CA SER A 29 14.94 10.15 -0.59
C SER A 29 16.09 9.67 -1.47
N ASP A 30 15.85 8.67 -2.31
CA ASP A 30 16.81 8.33 -3.36
C ASP A 30 16.92 9.47 -4.40
N ASN A 31 17.99 9.45 -5.19
CA ASN A 31 18.20 10.43 -6.27
C ASN A 31 17.48 10.04 -7.58
N GLY A 32 16.49 9.13 -7.50
CA GLY A 32 15.73 8.64 -8.63
C GLY A 32 14.52 9.53 -8.94
N PRO A 33 13.94 9.42 -10.15
CA PRO A 33 12.64 10.01 -10.42
C PRO A 33 11.57 9.42 -9.48
N PRO A 34 10.66 10.24 -8.92
CA PRO A 34 10.47 11.66 -9.21
C PRO A 34 11.22 12.63 -8.26
N PHE A 35 12.00 12.13 -7.31
CA PHE A 35 12.66 12.93 -6.26
C PHE A 35 13.80 13.83 -6.76
N ASN A 36 14.30 13.59 -7.97
CA ASN A 36 15.28 14.46 -8.65
C ASN A 36 14.65 15.47 -9.63
N SER A 37 13.31 15.57 -9.68
CA SER A 37 12.62 16.47 -10.60
C SER A 37 12.61 17.92 -10.10
N ALA A 38 12.61 18.88 -11.04
CA ALA A 38 12.50 20.30 -10.71
C ALA A 38 11.18 20.62 -9.96
N GLU A 39 10.10 19.91 -10.25
CA GLU A 39 8.82 20.05 -9.56
C GLU A 39 8.92 19.67 -8.08
N TYR A 40 9.64 18.59 -7.76
CA TYR A 40 9.85 18.17 -6.37
C TYR A 40 10.77 19.14 -5.60
N VAL A 41 11.83 19.63 -6.26
CA VAL A 41 12.73 20.65 -5.68
C VAL A 41 11.98 21.95 -5.39
N PHE A 42 11.15 22.41 -6.33
CA PHE A 42 10.30 23.58 -6.14
C PHE A 42 9.32 23.36 -4.97
N PHE A 43 8.67 22.21 -4.91
CA PHE A 43 7.78 21.86 -3.80
C PHE A 43 8.48 21.90 -2.44
N ALA A 44 9.71 21.38 -2.33
CA ALA A 44 10.49 21.42 -1.10
C ALA A 44 10.84 22.85 -0.67
N SER A 45 11.21 23.71 -1.62
CA SER A 45 11.45 25.13 -1.38
C SER A 45 10.19 25.83 -0.87
N GLU A 46 9.05 25.62 -1.51
CA GLU A 46 7.77 26.26 -1.14
C GLU A 46 7.28 25.81 0.25
N TRP A 47 7.53 24.56 0.62
CA TRP A 47 7.10 23.99 1.89
C TRP A 47 8.13 24.14 3.01
N GLY A 48 9.36 24.55 2.70
CA GLY A 48 10.40 24.87 3.68
C GLY A 48 11.07 23.65 4.31
N PHE A 49 11.27 22.56 3.55
CA PHE A 49 12.02 21.39 4.01
C PHE A 49 13.24 21.11 3.11
N GLU A 50 14.30 20.57 3.71
CA GLU A 50 15.51 20.16 2.99
C GLU A 50 15.32 18.81 2.30
N ILE A 51 15.83 18.68 1.07
CA ILE A 51 15.94 17.38 0.41
C ILE A 51 17.35 16.84 0.68
N GLU A 52 17.44 15.69 1.34
CA GLU A 52 18.69 14.95 1.47
C GLU A 52 18.65 13.71 0.57
N ASN A 53 19.48 13.73 -0.47
CA ASN A 53 19.57 12.60 -1.38
C ASN A 53 20.46 11.53 -0.74
N SER A 54 19.85 10.38 -0.46
CA SER A 54 20.60 9.20 -0.06
C SER A 54 21.58 8.83 -1.19
N SER A 55 22.88 8.88 -0.91
CA SER A 55 23.89 8.29 -1.80
C SER A 55 23.54 6.80 -2.05
N PRO A 56 23.99 6.18 -3.17
CA PRO A 56 23.97 4.72 -3.30
C PRO A 56 24.58 3.98 -2.09
N LYS A 57 25.37 4.68 -1.26
CA LYS A 57 25.97 4.21 -0.01
C LYS A 57 25.05 4.18 1.22
N TYR A 58 23.80 4.65 1.14
CA TYR A 58 22.79 4.52 2.22
C TYR A 58 21.64 3.54 1.89
N PRO A 59 21.94 2.30 1.43
CA PRO A 59 20.89 1.31 1.13
C PRO A 59 20.10 0.89 2.38
N GLN A 60 20.63 1.14 3.59
CA GLN A 60 19.99 0.81 4.85
C GLN A 60 18.71 1.63 5.08
N SER A 61 18.76 2.96 4.90
CA SER A 61 17.61 3.86 5.11
C SER A 61 16.48 3.55 4.12
N ASN A 62 16.81 3.46 2.83
CA ASN A 62 15.81 3.10 1.81
C ASN A 62 15.29 1.67 2.03
N GLY A 63 16.17 0.76 2.47
CA GLY A 63 15.80 -0.59 2.87
C GLY A 63 14.80 -0.64 4.03
N GLU A 64 14.86 0.28 4.99
CA GLU A 64 13.85 0.38 6.06
C GLU A 64 12.48 0.81 5.53
N ALA A 65 12.45 1.85 4.70
CA ALA A 65 11.22 2.28 4.04
C ALA A 65 10.61 1.16 3.18
N GLU A 66 11.44 0.45 2.41
CA GLU A 66 11.02 -0.70 1.62
C GLU A 66 10.47 -1.84 2.49
N ARG A 67 11.15 -2.18 3.60
CA ARG A 67 10.70 -3.21 4.55
C ARG A 67 9.35 -2.84 5.17
N ALA A 68 9.15 -1.58 5.54
CA ALA A 68 7.87 -1.10 6.06
C ALA A 68 6.74 -1.27 5.02
N VAL A 69 6.99 -0.84 3.77
CA VAL A 69 6.03 -0.99 2.66
C VAL A 69 5.72 -2.47 2.39
N GLN A 70 6.74 -3.33 2.38
CA GLN A 70 6.56 -4.79 2.22
C GLN A 70 5.71 -5.38 3.33
N THR A 71 5.92 -4.95 4.58
CA THR A 71 5.16 -5.41 5.74
C THR A 71 3.69 -5.03 5.61
N ILE A 72 3.40 -3.76 5.29
CA ILE A 72 2.03 -3.28 5.07
C ILE A 72 1.35 -4.06 3.93
N LYS A 73 2.04 -4.25 2.80
CA LYS A 73 1.51 -5.05 1.66
C LYS A 73 1.18 -6.49 2.07
N LYS A 74 2.04 -7.13 2.87
CA LYS A 74 1.81 -8.50 3.38
C LYS A 74 0.58 -8.54 4.29
N LEU A 75 0.40 -7.56 5.17
CA LEU A 75 -0.77 -7.48 6.05
C LEU A 75 -2.07 -7.33 5.25
N ILE A 76 -2.09 -6.42 4.27
CA ILE A 76 -3.25 -6.21 3.40
C ILE A 76 -3.58 -7.48 2.61
N LYS A 77 -2.56 -8.18 2.09
CA LYS A 77 -2.75 -9.43 1.34
C LYS A 77 -3.32 -10.53 2.23
N LYS A 78 -2.76 -10.70 3.43
CA LYS A 78 -3.24 -11.71 4.40
C LYS A 78 -4.71 -11.51 4.73
N GLU A 79 -5.15 -10.26 4.88
CA GLU A 79 -6.55 -9.96 5.16
C GLU A 79 -7.49 -10.26 3.98
N LYS A 80 -7.08 -9.89 2.76
CA LYS A 80 -7.83 -10.26 1.56
C LYS A 80 -7.97 -11.77 1.38
N ASP A 81 -6.91 -12.52 1.66
CA ASP A 81 -6.91 -13.97 1.55
C ASP A 81 -7.78 -14.63 2.64
N ARG A 82 -7.86 -14.02 3.83
CA ARG A 82 -8.78 -14.45 4.91
C ARG A 82 -10.23 -14.27 4.48
N ASN A 83 -10.60 -13.07 4.01
CA ASN A 83 -11.97 -12.78 3.58
C ASN A 83 -12.43 -13.73 2.48
N LYS A 84 -11.58 -14.01 1.49
CA LYS A 84 -11.89 -15.00 0.43
C LYS A 84 -12.16 -16.41 0.98
N LYS A 85 -11.40 -16.84 2.00
CA LYS A 85 -11.60 -18.15 2.63
C LYS A 85 -12.91 -18.20 3.43
N GLU A 86 -13.27 -17.11 4.10
CA GLU A 86 -14.53 -16.99 4.81
C GLU A 86 -15.72 -17.02 3.85
N ASP A 87 -15.66 -16.27 2.75
CA ASP A 87 -16.70 -16.26 1.72
C ASP A 87 -16.87 -17.63 1.07
N ALA A 88 -15.76 -18.31 0.75
CA ALA A 88 -15.80 -19.67 0.21
C ALA A 88 -16.40 -20.67 1.21
N SER A 89 -16.13 -20.52 2.51
CA SER A 89 -16.68 -21.37 3.57
C SER A 89 -18.19 -21.18 3.69
N LYS A 90 -18.67 -19.93 3.70
CA LYS A 90 -20.10 -19.61 3.72
C LYS A 90 -20.83 -20.18 2.50
N LEU A 91 -20.23 -20.09 1.31
CA LEU A 91 -20.82 -20.63 0.09
C LEU A 91 -20.93 -22.16 0.13
N LYS A 92 -19.86 -22.86 0.54
CA LYS A 92 -19.88 -24.32 0.70
C LYS A 92 -20.93 -24.77 1.72
N GLN A 93 -21.06 -24.03 2.82
CA GLN A 93 -22.04 -24.34 3.85
C GLN A 93 -23.48 -24.13 3.35
N LYS A 94 -23.74 -23.04 2.61
CA LYS A 94 -25.04 -22.80 1.96
C LYS A 94 -25.40 -23.94 0.99
N GLN A 95 -24.47 -24.34 0.13
CA GLN A 95 -24.67 -25.47 -0.80
C GLN A 95 -24.94 -26.79 -0.08
N TYR A 96 -24.26 -27.06 1.04
CA TYR A 96 -24.50 -28.26 1.85
C TYR A 96 -25.93 -28.27 2.41
N PHE A 97 -26.39 -27.15 2.96
CA PHE A 97 -27.75 -27.05 3.50
C PHE A 97 -28.82 -27.22 2.41
N GLU A 98 -28.64 -26.59 1.25
CA GLU A 98 -29.54 -26.73 0.10
C GLU A 98 -29.60 -28.19 -0.39
N ARG A 99 -28.44 -28.83 -0.58
CA ARG A 99 -28.37 -30.24 -0.98
C ARG A 99 -29.03 -31.17 0.03
N ARG A 100 -28.85 -30.91 1.34
CA ARG A 100 -29.47 -31.69 2.41
C ARG A 100 -30.99 -31.49 2.45
N HIS A 101 -31.48 -30.28 2.21
CA HIS A 101 -32.92 -30.01 2.11
C HIS A 101 -33.53 -30.75 0.92
N LEU A 102 -32.91 -30.66 -0.25
CA LEU A 102 -33.36 -31.36 -1.46
C LEU A 102 -33.37 -32.88 -1.28
N ALA A 103 -32.31 -33.43 -0.68
CA ALA A 103 -32.20 -34.88 -0.44
C ALA A 103 -33.29 -35.41 0.50
N LYS A 104 -33.73 -34.62 1.49
CA LYS A 104 -34.86 -34.99 2.36
C LYS A 104 -36.20 -35.02 1.63
N GLN A 105 -36.38 -34.18 0.62
CA GLN A 105 -37.62 -34.14 -0.19
C GLN A 105 -37.68 -35.27 -1.23
N LEU A 106 -36.53 -35.82 -1.62
CA LEU A 106 -36.40 -36.89 -2.62
C LEU A 106 -36.37 -38.30 -2.01
N GLN A 107 -36.43 -38.45 -0.68
CA GLN A 107 -36.56 -39.79 -0.07
C GLN A 107 -37.98 -40.33 -0.36
N PRO A 108 -38.15 -41.41 -1.14
CA PRO A 108 -39.46 -42.01 -1.36
C PRO A 108 -39.92 -42.69 -0.07
N PHE A 109 -41.23 -42.64 0.20
CA PHE A 109 -41.89 -43.55 1.13
C PHE A 109 -41.88 -44.98 0.59
#